data_AF-A0A7C2QL96-F1
#
_entry.id   AF-A0A7C2QL96-F1
#
_cell.length_a   1.000
_cell.length_b   1.000
_cell.length_c   1.000
_cell.angle_alpha   90.00
_cell.angle_beta   90.00
_cell.angle_gamma   90.00
#
_symmetry.space_group_name_H-M   'P 1'
#
loop_
_entity.id
_entity.type
_entity.pdbx_description
1 polymer ?
#
loop_
_entity_poly.entity_id
_entity_poly.type
_entity_poly.pdbx_seq_one_letter_code
_entity_poly.pdbx_strand_id
1 'polypeptide(L)'
;MIEYVKEKIKDLFPENYALPEGVLRHGDDVEELSGSEYLDESNEFDKLFSLLREEKKRGSYTIAIISKDKNDADRLFKKISKFEDKLNSAIYNYNSDNFVEGVIFLDPVNAKGLEFDTVIITDFSQEKYLNNFADAKSFYVAATRALHRLYIIKN
;
A
#
# COMPACT_ATOMS: atom_id res chain seq x y z
N MET A 1 -12.38 -6.23 3.27
CA MET A 1 -11.32 -5.21 3.55
C MET A 1 -11.70 -4.09 4.52
N ILE A 2 -12.77 -3.31 4.31
CA ILE A 2 -13.08 -2.14 5.17
C ILE A 2 -13.26 -2.52 6.65
N GLU A 3 -13.93 -3.63 6.93
CA GLU A 3 -14.15 -4.13 8.30
C GLU A 3 -12.84 -4.43 9.01
N TYR A 4 -11.92 -5.13 8.34
CA TYR A 4 -10.57 -5.39 8.86
C TYR A 4 -9.85 -4.08 9.24
N VAL A 5 -9.90 -3.06 8.39
CA VAL A 5 -9.25 -1.76 8.67
C VAL A 5 -9.92 -1.07 9.86
N LYS A 6 -11.26 -1.07 9.91
CA LYS A 6 -12.03 -0.48 11.02
C LYS A 6 -11.71 -1.17 12.35
N GLU A 7 -11.58 -2.49 12.35
CA GLU A 7 -11.24 -3.25 13.54
C GLU A 7 -9.86 -2.88 14.09
N LYS A 8 -8.85 -2.73 13.22
CA LYS A 8 -7.47 -2.36 13.63
C LYS A 8 -7.38 -0.96 14.25
N ILE A 9 -8.25 -0.03 13.87
CA ILE A 9 -8.19 1.38 14.30
C ILE A 9 -9.22 1.75 15.38
N LYS A 10 -10.11 0.82 15.76
CA LYS A 10 -11.31 1.10 16.55
C LYS A 10 -11.04 1.87 17.85
N ASP A 11 -9.96 1.52 18.56
CA ASP A 11 -9.62 2.10 19.87
C ASP A 11 -8.83 3.41 19.76
N LEU A 12 -8.46 3.81 18.54
CA LEU A 12 -7.64 5.00 18.25
C LEU A 12 -8.45 6.15 17.67
N PHE A 13 -9.69 5.87 17.26
CA PHE A 13 -10.61 6.86 16.70
C PHE A 13 -11.59 7.35 17.78
N PRO A 14 -11.90 8.66 17.83
CA PRO A 14 -12.97 9.17 18.69
C PRO A 14 -14.31 8.50 18.36
N GLU A 15 -15.14 8.21 19.37
CA GLU A 15 -16.43 7.50 19.21
C GLU A 15 -17.37 8.13 18.17
N ASN A 16 -17.31 9.45 17.98
CA ASN A 16 -18.15 10.21 17.05
C ASN A 16 -17.44 10.57 15.74
N TYR A 17 -16.29 9.96 15.44
CA TYR A 17 -15.57 10.27 14.21
C TYR A 17 -16.25 9.61 13.01
N ALA A 18 -16.87 10.44 12.15
CA ALA A 18 -17.42 9.98 10.88
C ALA A 18 -16.28 9.58 9.94
N LEU A 19 -16.08 8.27 9.78
CA LEU A 19 -15.17 7.74 8.77
C LEU A 19 -15.72 8.08 7.38
N PRO A 20 -14.89 8.59 6.45
CA PRO A 20 -15.30 8.82 5.08
C PRO A 20 -15.87 7.53 4.48
N GLU A 21 -17.12 7.53 4.04
CA GLU A 21 -17.70 6.39 3.32
C GLU A 21 -17.04 6.30 1.94
N GLY A 22 -16.26 5.25 1.72
CA GLY A 22 -15.74 4.92 0.40
C GLY A 22 -16.86 4.38 -0.48
N VAL A 23 -16.87 4.75 -1.74
CA VAL A 23 -17.76 4.17 -2.75
C VAL A 23 -17.44 2.68 -2.87
N LEU A 24 -18.48 1.83 -2.72
CA LEU A 24 -18.52 0.38 -2.98
C LEU A 24 -17.16 -0.32 -3.13
N ARG A 25 -16.58 -0.77 -2.01
CA ARG A 25 -15.41 -1.65 -2.02
C ARG A 25 -15.87 -3.09 -1.89
N HIS A 26 -15.93 -3.80 -3.01
CA HIS A 26 -15.98 -5.27 -3.08
C HIS A 26 -14.59 -5.88 -2.87
N GLY A 27 -13.75 -5.24 -2.05
CA GLY A 27 -12.40 -5.70 -1.79
C GLY A 27 -12.43 -6.83 -0.77
N ASP A 28 -12.41 -8.06 -1.26
CA ASP A 28 -12.62 -9.27 -0.45
C ASP A 28 -11.33 -9.70 0.29
N ASP A 29 -10.14 -9.45 -0.28
CA ASP A 29 -8.89 -10.03 0.23
C ASP A 29 -8.00 -9.01 0.96
N VAL A 30 -7.66 -9.33 2.21
CA VAL A 30 -6.58 -8.69 2.97
C VAL A 30 -5.57 -9.75 3.35
N GLU A 31 -4.30 -9.54 2.99
CA GLU A 31 -3.20 -10.45 3.32
C GLU A 31 -2.11 -9.72 4.11
N GLU A 32 -1.73 -10.29 5.26
CA GLU A 32 -0.57 -9.84 6.03
C GLU A 32 0.67 -10.64 5.60
N LEU A 33 1.73 -9.94 5.20
CA LEU A 33 2.96 -10.50 4.64
C LEU A 33 4.17 -10.16 5.52
N SER A 34 5.23 -10.98 5.47
CA SER A 34 6.46 -10.75 6.25
C SER A 34 7.41 -9.78 5.56
N GLY A 35 7.78 -8.68 6.21
CA GLY A 35 8.72 -7.67 5.70
C GLY A 35 10.11 -8.23 5.44
N SER A 36 10.57 -9.15 6.29
CA SER A 36 11.85 -9.84 6.08
C SER A 36 11.90 -10.70 4.83
N GLU A 37 10.76 -11.06 4.24
CA GLU A 37 10.71 -11.86 3.02
C GLU A 37 10.35 -11.03 1.78
N TYR A 38 9.46 -10.05 1.92
CA TYR A 38 8.95 -9.25 0.80
C TYR A 38 9.74 -7.97 0.55
N LEU A 39 10.44 -7.43 1.55
CA LEU A 39 11.27 -6.23 1.44
C LEU A 39 12.77 -6.55 1.58
N ASP A 40 13.16 -7.79 1.27
CA ASP A 40 14.54 -8.24 1.29
C ASP A 40 15.30 -7.80 0.03
N GLU A 41 16.14 -6.78 0.19
CA GLU A 41 17.02 -6.28 -0.86
C GLU A 41 18.12 -7.28 -1.23
N SER A 42 18.53 -8.17 -0.30
CA SER A 42 19.60 -9.16 -0.56
C SER A 42 19.16 -10.25 -1.53
N ASN A 43 17.85 -10.53 -1.57
CA ASN A 43 17.21 -11.41 -2.55
C ASN A 43 16.47 -10.61 -3.64
N GLU A 44 16.92 -9.36 -3.87
CA GLU A 44 16.45 -8.50 -4.96
C GLU A 44 14.93 -8.37 -5.03
N PHE A 45 14.24 -8.37 -3.88
CA PHE A 45 12.78 -8.27 -3.76
C PHE A 45 11.98 -9.36 -4.50
N ASP A 46 12.55 -10.56 -4.67
CA ASP A 46 11.95 -11.62 -5.50
C ASP A 46 10.50 -12.01 -5.12
N LYS A 47 10.16 -12.05 -3.82
CA LYS A 47 8.77 -12.30 -3.38
C LYS A 47 7.82 -11.16 -3.73
N LEU A 48 8.24 -9.91 -3.53
CA LEU A 48 7.44 -8.74 -3.92
C LEU A 48 7.23 -8.69 -5.43
N PHE A 49 8.26 -8.96 -6.24
CA PHE A 49 8.09 -9.03 -7.69
C PHE A 49 7.18 -10.17 -8.13
N SER A 50 7.23 -11.31 -7.45
CA SER A 50 6.31 -12.42 -7.72
C SER A 50 4.86 -12.03 -7.42
N LEU A 51 4.62 -11.39 -6.27
CA LEU A 51 3.32 -10.84 -5.91
C LEU A 51 2.81 -9.83 -6.94
N LEU A 52 3.62 -8.85 -7.31
CA LEU A 52 3.22 -7.82 -8.28
C LEU A 52 2.89 -8.43 -9.67
N ARG A 53 3.64 -9.45 -10.11
CA ARG A 53 3.33 -10.18 -11.36
C ARG A 53 2.05 -10.99 -11.24
N GLU A 54 1.78 -11.59 -10.09
CA GLU A 54 0.54 -12.30 -9.84
C GLU A 54 -0.66 -11.35 -9.87
N GLU A 55 -0.57 -10.21 -9.20
CA GLU A 55 -1.64 -9.21 -9.17
C GLU A 55 -1.96 -8.68 -10.57
N LYS A 56 -0.95 -8.45 -11.40
CA LYS A 56 -1.13 -8.14 -12.82
C LYS A 56 -1.88 -9.24 -13.57
N LYS A 57 -1.52 -10.52 -13.36
CA LYS A 57 -2.24 -11.65 -13.98
C LYS A 57 -3.68 -11.74 -13.50
N ARG A 58 -3.96 -11.29 -12.27
CA ARG A 58 -5.30 -11.18 -11.69
C ARG A 58 -6.05 -9.90 -12.11
N GLY A 59 -5.51 -9.12 -13.05
CA GLY A 59 -6.17 -7.96 -13.65
C GLY A 59 -5.97 -6.64 -12.90
N SER A 60 -4.98 -6.54 -12.00
CA SER A 60 -4.64 -5.26 -11.37
C SER A 60 -3.80 -4.41 -12.34
N TYR A 61 -4.39 -3.34 -12.86
CA TYR A 61 -3.73 -2.38 -13.77
C TYR A 61 -3.01 -1.28 -12.97
N THR A 62 -3.56 -0.92 -11.82
CA THR A 62 -3.03 0.13 -10.93
C THR A 62 -2.66 -0.46 -9.58
N ILE A 63 -1.36 -0.44 -9.24
CA ILE A 63 -0.85 -0.96 -7.97
C ILE A 63 -0.13 0.15 -7.22
N ALA A 64 -0.58 0.47 -6.01
CA ALA A 64 0.10 1.42 -5.14
C ALA A 64 0.91 0.71 -4.05
N ILE A 65 2.19 1.05 -3.93
CA ILE A 65 3.02 0.70 -2.78
C ILE A 65 3.09 1.94 -1.89
N ILE A 66 2.45 1.86 -0.72
CA ILE A 66 2.28 2.97 0.20
C ILE A 66 3.16 2.76 1.44
N SER A 67 4.15 3.64 1.61
CA SER A 67 4.96 3.72 2.82
C SER A 67 4.42 4.80 3.76
N LYS A 68 4.84 4.79 5.02
CA LYS A 68 4.29 5.69 6.06
C LYS A 68 4.46 7.16 5.70
N ASP A 69 5.62 7.50 5.17
CA ASP A 69 5.98 8.85 4.75
C ASP A 69 6.66 8.83 3.38
N LYS A 70 6.79 10.03 2.80
CA LYS A 70 7.34 10.23 1.46
C LYS A 70 8.79 9.76 1.35
N ASN A 71 9.60 9.93 2.40
CA ASN A 71 11.01 9.57 2.35
C ASN A 71 11.19 8.06 2.27
N ASP A 72 10.41 7.30 3.05
CA ASP A 72 10.38 5.84 2.99
C ASP A 72 9.92 5.36 1.60
N ALA A 73 8.86 5.97 1.04
CA ALA A 73 8.37 5.64 -0.31
C ALA A 73 9.42 5.90 -1.40
N ASP A 74 10.05 7.08 -1.39
CA ASP A 74 11.09 7.47 -2.35
C ASP A 74 12.35 6.59 -2.21
N ARG A 75 12.70 6.19 -0.97
CA ARG A 75 13.82 5.27 -0.72
C ARG A 75 13.53 3.89 -1.29
N LEU A 76 12.32 3.36 -1.06
CA LEU A 76 11.93 2.05 -1.54
C LEU A 76 11.84 2.04 -3.07
N PHE A 77 11.25 3.08 -3.68
CA PHE A 77 11.24 3.28 -5.12
C PHE A 77 12.66 3.22 -5.71
N LYS A 78 13.61 3.98 -5.17
CA LYS A 78 15.01 4.00 -5.66
C LYS A 78 15.71 2.65 -5.58
N LYS A 79 15.35 1.79 -4.63
CA LYS A 79 15.91 0.45 -4.51
C LYS A 79 15.29 -0.48 -5.53
N ILE A 80 13.96 -0.47 -5.64
CA ILE A 80 13.20 -1.38 -6.50
C ILE A 80 13.38 -1.04 -7.98
N SER A 81 13.47 0.25 -8.33
CA SER A 81 13.63 0.69 -9.73
C SER A 81 14.92 0.19 -10.37
N LYS A 82 15.94 -0.20 -9.58
CA LYS A 82 17.16 -0.83 -10.09
C LYS A 82 16.92 -2.21 -10.71
N PHE A 83 15.77 -2.81 -10.41
CA PHE A 83 15.39 -4.15 -10.84
C PHE A 83 14.08 -4.12 -11.67
N GLU A 84 13.76 -2.99 -12.30
CA GLU A 84 12.53 -2.80 -13.09
C GLU A 84 12.36 -3.88 -14.17
N ASP A 85 13.46 -4.32 -14.78
CA ASP A 85 13.47 -5.40 -15.79
C ASP A 85 12.88 -6.73 -15.28
N LYS A 86 12.91 -7.00 -13.96
CA LYS A 86 12.30 -8.20 -13.37
C LYS A 86 10.78 -8.14 -13.30
N LEU A 87 10.21 -6.94 -13.23
CA LEU A 87 8.81 -6.74 -12.93
C LEU A 87 7.93 -6.77 -14.19
N ASN A 88 8.50 -6.48 -15.36
CA ASN A 88 7.75 -6.30 -16.61
C ASN A 88 6.56 -5.34 -16.41
N SER A 89 6.83 -4.22 -15.73
CA SER A 89 5.89 -3.14 -15.46
C SER A 89 6.62 -1.83 -15.47
N ALA A 90 5.96 -0.78 -15.96
CA ALA A 90 6.37 0.56 -15.63
C ALA A 90 6.27 0.79 -14.11
N ILE A 91 7.26 1.47 -13.57
CA ILE A 91 7.33 1.87 -12.16
C ILE A 91 7.42 3.40 -12.07
N TYR A 92 6.65 3.97 -11.15
CA TYR A 92 6.52 5.41 -10.98
C TYR A 92 6.78 5.81 -9.53
N ASN A 93 7.43 6.95 -9.34
CA ASN A 93 7.28 7.72 -8.11
C ASN A 93 6.08 8.67 -8.28
N TYR A 94 5.51 9.13 -7.16
CA TYR A 94 4.35 10.02 -7.17
C TYR A 94 4.50 11.32 -7.97
N ASN A 95 5.72 11.85 -8.14
CA ASN A 95 5.96 13.08 -8.90
C ASN A 95 5.95 12.84 -10.43
N SER A 96 5.59 11.64 -10.90
CA SER A 96 5.48 11.37 -12.33
C SER A 96 4.16 11.90 -12.89
N ASP A 97 4.26 12.83 -13.84
CA ASP A 97 3.10 13.48 -14.45
C ASP A 97 2.24 12.55 -15.35
N ASN A 98 2.70 11.32 -15.61
CA ASN A 98 2.12 10.42 -16.61
C ASN A 98 1.72 9.04 -16.04
N PHE A 99 1.40 8.94 -14.75
CA PHE A 99 0.90 7.68 -14.20
C PHE A 99 -0.48 7.35 -14.79
N VAL A 100 -0.56 6.21 -15.49
CA VAL A 100 -1.81 5.68 -16.07
C VAL A 100 -2.03 4.23 -15.61
N GLU A 101 -1.01 3.39 -15.75
CA GLU A 101 -1.01 1.98 -15.33
C GLU A 101 0.37 1.58 -14.81
N GLY A 102 0.46 0.55 -13.97
CA GLY A 102 1.71 0.03 -13.41
C GLY A 102 1.79 0.13 -11.90
N VAL A 103 3.02 0.27 -11.38
CA VAL A 103 3.31 0.31 -9.95
C VAL A 103 3.74 1.73 -9.55
N ILE A 104 3.05 2.33 -8.59
CA ILE A 104 3.36 3.67 -8.09
C ILE A 104 3.73 3.66 -6.60
N PHE A 105 4.75 4.44 -6.25
CA PHE A 105 5.25 4.61 -4.88
C PHE A 105 4.85 5.96 -4.32
N LEU A 106 4.20 5.97 -3.15
CA LEU A 106 3.68 7.19 -2.53
C LEU A 106 3.44 7.00 -1.02
N ASP A 107 3.11 8.08 -0.33
CA ASP A 107 2.66 8.08 1.07
C ASP A 107 1.15 8.36 1.16
N PRO A 108 0.53 8.24 2.34
CA PRO A 108 -0.93 8.35 2.47
C PRO A 108 -1.46 9.74 2.13
N VAL A 109 -0.65 10.80 2.29
CA VAL A 109 -1.04 12.16 1.92
C VAL A 109 -1.20 12.27 0.41
N ASN A 110 -0.22 11.78 -0.35
CA ASN A 110 -0.24 11.80 -1.81
C ASN A 110 -1.20 10.77 -2.41
N ALA A 111 -1.58 9.74 -1.67
CA ALA A 111 -2.58 8.77 -2.12
C ALA A 111 -4.02 9.29 -1.97
N LYS A 112 -4.24 10.38 -1.21
CA LYS A 112 -5.58 10.90 -0.92
C LYS A 112 -6.30 11.33 -2.20
N GLY A 113 -7.50 10.80 -2.41
CA GLY A 113 -8.31 11.09 -3.61
C GLY A 113 -7.96 10.25 -4.83
N LEU A 114 -6.93 9.41 -4.74
CA LEU A 114 -6.62 8.38 -5.72
C LEU A 114 -7.22 7.03 -5.28
N GLU A 115 -7.39 6.13 -6.23
CA GLU A 115 -7.87 4.76 -6.01
C GLU A 115 -7.04 3.82 -6.89
N PHE A 116 -6.77 2.62 -6.38
CA PHE A 116 -5.90 1.64 -7.03
C PHE A 116 -6.54 0.26 -6.94
N ASP A 117 -6.37 -0.57 -7.96
CA ASP A 117 -6.86 -1.96 -7.94
C ASP A 117 -6.29 -2.73 -6.75
N THR A 118 -4.98 -2.57 -6.53
CA THR A 118 -4.25 -3.20 -5.43
C THR A 118 -3.45 -2.15 -4.65
N VAL A 119 -3.48 -2.23 -3.32
CA VAL A 119 -2.60 -1.46 -2.43
C VAL A 119 -1.72 -2.40 -1.61
N ILE A 120 -0.45 -2.06 -1.48
CA ILE A 120 0.53 -2.72 -0.62
C ILE A 120 1.03 -1.70 0.39
N ILE A 121 0.70 -1.87 1.67
CA ILE A 121 1.21 -1.02 2.75
C ILE A 121 2.52 -1.62 3.26
N THR A 122 3.59 -0.83 3.30
CA THR A 122 4.92 -1.29 3.71
C THR A 122 5.25 -0.92 5.15
N ASP A 123 6.17 -1.68 5.74
CA ASP A 123 6.69 -1.51 7.10
C ASP A 123 5.59 -1.32 8.16
N PHE A 124 4.53 -2.11 8.08
CA PHE A 124 3.44 -2.01 9.03
C PHE A 124 3.86 -2.54 10.40
N SER A 125 3.78 -1.70 11.42
CA SER A 125 3.92 -2.07 12.83
C SER A 125 2.91 -1.28 13.68
N GLN A 126 2.63 -1.76 14.90
CA GLN A 126 1.77 -1.00 15.81
C GLN A 126 2.35 0.39 16.10
N GLU A 127 3.67 0.51 16.27
CA GLU A 127 4.34 1.78 16.53
C GLU A 127 4.23 2.77 15.37
N LYS A 128 4.31 2.30 14.11
CA LYS A 128 4.26 3.18 12.92
C LYS A 128 2.84 3.60 12.53
N TYR A 129 1.85 2.74 12.74
CA TYR A 129 0.51 2.93 12.18
C TYR A 129 -0.63 2.89 13.19
N LEU A 130 -0.42 2.40 14.41
CA LEU A 130 -1.46 2.23 15.42
C LEU A 130 -1.07 2.82 16.79
N ASN A 131 -0.12 3.76 16.83
CA ASN A 131 0.34 4.38 18.07
C ASN A 131 -0.58 5.50 18.58
N ASN A 132 -1.18 6.26 17.66
CA ASN A 132 -2.11 7.35 17.99
C ASN A 132 -3.11 7.55 16.85
N PHE A 133 -4.06 8.46 17.07
CA PHE A 133 -5.09 8.80 16.09
C PHE A 133 -4.54 9.22 14.72
N ALA A 134 -3.47 10.03 14.67
CA ALA A 134 -2.90 10.49 13.41
C ALA A 134 -2.29 9.33 12.61
N ASP A 135 -1.63 8.40 13.32
CA ASP A 135 -1.07 7.20 12.71
C ASP A 135 -2.14 6.25 12.19
N ALA A 136 -3.18 6.02 12.99
CA ALA A 136 -4.32 5.19 12.61
C ALA A 136 -5.09 5.80 11.43
N LYS A 137 -5.21 7.12 11.38
CA LYS A 137 -5.80 7.84 10.25
C LYS A 137 -4.96 7.70 8.99
N SER A 138 -3.64 7.77 9.11
CA SER A 138 -2.71 7.54 8.01
C SER A 138 -2.85 6.11 7.45
N PHE A 139 -2.95 5.09 8.31
CA PHE A 139 -3.26 3.72 7.92
C PHE A 139 -4.62 3.61 7.23
N TYR A 140 -5.67 4.19 7.83
CA TYR A 140 -7.01 4.18 7.26
C TYR A 140 -7.01 4.80 5.86
N VAL A 141 -6.40 5.97 5.67
CA VAL A 141 -6.31 6.61 4.36
C VAL A 141 -5.62 5.71 3.34
N ALA A 142 -4.47 5.13 3.67
CA ALA A 142 -3.72 4.24 2.78
C ALA A 142 -4.51 2.98 2.40
N ALA A 143 -5.00 2.25 3.40
CA ALA A 143 -5.72 0.99 3.21
C ALA A 143 -7.02 1.18 2.41
N THR A 144 -7.64 2.35 2.58
CA THR A 144 -8.88 2.70 1.90
C THR A 144 -8.65 3.21 0.47
N ARG A 145 -7.43 3.17 -0.08
CA ARG A 145 -7.22 3.44 -1.51
C ARG A 145 -7.38 2.18 -2.38
N ALA A 146 -7.39 0.99 -1.77
CA ALA A 146 -7.56 -0.26 -2.50
C ALA A 146 -9.03 -0.45 -2.92
N LEU A 147 -9.24 -0.77 -4.20
CA LEU A 147 -10.53 -1.13 -4.76
C LEU A 147 -10.81 -2.62 -4.57
N HIS A 148 -9.82 -3.47 -4.86
CA HIS A 148 -9.98 -4.93 -4.85
C HIS A 148 -9.13 -5.63 -3.79
N ARG A 149 -7.83 -5.30 -3.69
CA ARG A 149 -6.88 -6.08 -2.87
C ARG A 149 -5.98 -5.23 -2.00
N LEU A 150 -5.76 -5.68 -0.77
CA LEU A 150 -4.92 -5.01 0.21
C LEU A 150 -3.88 -5.98 0.77
N TYR A 151 -2.63 -5.66 0.59
CA TYR A 151 -1.50 -6.35 1.21
C TYR A 151 -0.88 -5.47 2.29
N ILE A 152 -0.55 -6.07 3.43
CA ILE A 152 0.09 -5.38 4.55
C ILE A 152 1.39 -6.10 4.86
N ILE A 153 2.50 -5.50 4.45
CA ILE A 153 3.83 -6.02 4.75
C ILE A 153 4.22 -5.55 6.15
N LYS A 154 4.35 -6.50 7.08
CA LYS A 154 4.62 -6.25 8.50
C LYS A 154 6.10 -6.35 8.80
N ASN A 155 6.58 -5.47 9.67
CA ASN A 155 7.95 -5.52 10.18
C ASN A 155 8.06 -6.38 11.44
#